data_AF-A0A376U483-F1
#
_entry.id   AF-A0A376U483-F1
#
_cell.length_a   1.000
_cell.length_b   1.000
_cell.length_c   1.000
_cell.angle_alpha   90.00
_cell.angle_beta   90.00
_cell.angle_gamma   90.00
#
_symmetry.space_group_name_H-M   'P 1'
#
loop_
_entity.id
_entity.type
_entity.pdbx_description
1 polymer ?
#
loop_
_entity_poly.entity_id
_entity_poly.type
_entity_poly.pdbx_seq_one_letter_code
_entity_poly.pdbx_strand_id
1 'polypeptide(L)'
;MSGNRFVWQGREYQLQPNVEWDAHYLHGDGWLGEWQCVSHSDDSLCLVYEHRSGVYHYRVSQAFHLTADTLTVTLSVTNQGAETAAIWYRLASLFSVVAANADSGTGERLLGWSGSSAGG
;
A
#
# COMPACT_ATOMS: atom_id res chain seq x y z
N MET A 1 1.52 -17.38 2.87
CA MET A 1 1.51 -17.87 1.47
C MET A 1 2.66 -18.86 1.37
N SER A 2 2.44 -20.11 0.98
CA SER A 2 3.53 -21.05 0.75
C SER A 2 4.02 -20.92 -0.70
N GLY A 3 5.31 -20.61 -0.89
CA GLY A 3 5.99 -20.71 -2.19
C GLY A 3 5.64 -19.65 -3.24
N ASN A 4 5.43 -18.39 -2.84
CA ASN A 4 5.21 -17.23 -3.73
C ASN A 4 4.15 -17.45 -4.82
N ARG A 5 3.09 -18.18 -4.53
CA ARG A 5 2.03 -18.42 -5.51
C ARG A 5 0.65 -18.33 -4.87
N PHE A 6 -0.34 -18.01 -5.69
CA PHE A 6 -1.74 -18.04 -5.31
C PHE A 6 -2.63 -18.23 -6.54
N VAL A 7 -3.84 -18.75 -6.33
CA VAL A 7 -4.84 -18.87 -7.38
C VAL A 7 -5.91 -17.80 -7.20
N TRP A 8 -6.26 -17.12 -8.28
CA TRP A 8 -7.32 -16.11 -8.33
C TRP A 8 -8.17 -16.31 -9.58
N GLN A 9 -9.50 -16.40 -9.41
CA GLN A 9 -10.45 -16.71 -10.51
C GLN A 9 -10.03 -17.91 -11.37
N GLY A 10 -9.49 -18.95 -10.75
CA GLY A 10 -9.03 -20.17 -11.44
C GLY A 10 -7.68 -20.03 -12.16
N ARG A 11 -7.05 -18.85 -12.14
CA ARG A 11 -5.71 -18.61 -12.69
C ARG A 11 -4.67 -18.63 -11.59
N GLU A 12 -3.57 -19.35 -11.80
CA GLU A 12 -2.42 -19.33 -10.91
C GLU A 12 -1.54 -18.10 -11.22
N TYR A 13 -1.10 -17.43 -10.15
CA TYR A 13 -0.17 -16.31 -10.17
C TYR A 13 1.05 -16.69 -9.35
N GLN A 14 2.23 -16.38 -9.89
CA GLN A 14 3.51 -16.60 -9.23
C GLN A 14 4.23 -15.26 -9.05
N LEU A 15 4.67 -14.99 -7.83
CA LEU A 15 5.49 -13.86 -7.45
C LEU A 15 6.97 -14.29 -7.49
N GLN A 16 7.82 -13.40 -7.98
CA GLN A 16 9.26 -13.60 -7.87
C GLN A 16 9.76 -12.94 -6.57
N PRO A 17 10.86 -13.43 -5.97
CA PRO A 17 11.50 -12.71 -4.89
C PRO A 17 11.87 -11.29 -5.34
N ASN A 18 11.66 -10.30 -4.47
CA ASN A 18 11.96 -8.91 -4.75
C ASN A 18 13.21 -8.38 -4.04
N VAL A 19 13.90 -9.23 -3.26
CA VAL A 19 15.18 -8.96 -2.61
C VAL A 19 16.10 -10.17 -2.75
N GLU A 20 17.41 -9.97 -2.73
CA GLU A 20 18.39 -11.05 -2.93
C GLU A 20 18.50 -12.00 -1.72
N TRP A 21 18.20 -11.51 -0.53
CA TRP A 21 18.44 -12.23 0.73
C TRP A 21 17.26 -13.10 1.21
N ASP A 22 16.10 -13.02 0.55
CA ASP A 22 14.94 -13.86 0.85
C ASP A 22 14.36 -14.46 -0.43
N ALA A 23 13.96 -15.73 -0.37
CA ALA A 23 13.29 -16.40 -1.48
C ALA A 23 11.81 -16.04 -1.60
N HIS A 24 11.25 -15.28 -0.65
CA HIS A 24 9.85 -14.86 -0.66
C HIS A 24 9.69 -13.45 -1.23
N TYR A 25 8.54 -13.21 -1.86
CA TYR A 25 8.11 -11.85 -2.17
C TYR A 25 7.64 -11.17 -0.88
N LEU A 26 8.26 -10.04 -0.53
CA LEU A 26 8.05 -9.35 0.74
C LEU A 26 7.48 -7.95 0.52
N HIS A 27 6.51 -7.56 1.36
CA HIS A 27 6.08 -6.16 1.56
C HIS A 27 5.66 -5.34 0.33
N GLY A 28 5.46 -5.95 -0.83
CA GLY A 28 5.17 -5.20 -2.05
C GLY A 28 6.42 -4.59 -2.64
N ASP A 29 6.27 -3.73 -3.65
CA ASP A 29 7.41 -3.10 -4.34
C ASP A 29 7.65 -1.64 -3.93
N GLY A 30 6.68 -1.04 -3.23
CA GLY A 30 6.73 0.38 -2.85
C GLY A 30 7.92 0.75 -1.96
N TRP A 31 8.36 -0.16 -1.08
CA TRP A 31 9.50 0.10 -0.17
C TRP A 31 10.87 0.03 -0.87
N LEU A 32 10.94 -0.53 -2.07
CA LEU A 32 12.17 -0.65 -2.89
C LEU A 32 12.21 0.39 -4.02
N GLY A 33 11.08 1.01 -4.33
CA GLY A 33 10.94 1.92 -5.45
C GLY A 33 11.36 3.35 -5.13
N GLU A 34 11.72 4.10 -6.17
CA GLU A 34 11.88 5.55 -6.09
C GLU A 34 10.52 6.22 -6.22
N TRP A 35 10.21 7.11 -5.27
CA TRP A 35 8.96 7.87 -5.25
C TRP A 35 9.16 9.27 -5.79
N GLN A 36 8.17 9.77 -6.51
CA GLN A 36 8.15 11.12 -7.05
C GLN A 36 7.38 12.04 -6.09
N CYS A 37 7.99 13.17 -5.72
CA CYS A 37 7.28 14.22 -5.02
C CYS A 37 6.34 14.97 -5.99
N VAL A 38 5.04 14.96 -5.70
CA VAL A 38 4.02 15.62 -6.54
C VAL A 38 3.44 16.87 -5.91
N SER A 39 3.55 17.03 -4.59
CA SER A 39 3.23 18.28 -3.87
C SER A 39 3.97 18.35 -2.54
N HIS A 40 4.32 19.55 -2.11
CA HIS A 40 4.99 19.80 -0.83
C HIS A 40 4.66 21.21 -0.32
N SER A 41 4.43 21.33 0.99
CA SER A 41 4.32 22.56 1.77
C SER A 41 5.06 22.38 3.10
N ASP A 42 5.09 23.43 3.94
CA ASP A 42 5.73 23.40 5.25
C ASP A 42 5.20 22.29 6.18
N ASP A 43 3.93 21.90 6.00
CA ASP A 43 3.22 20.92 6.83
C ASP A 43 2.69 19.70 6.04
N SER A 44 2.97 19.59 4.74
CA SER A 44 2.47 18.48 3.93
C SER A 44 3.44 18.01 2.85
N LEU A 45 3.33 16.73 2.51
CA LEU A 45 4.08 16.10 1.44
C LEU A 45 3.22 15.05 0.76
N CYS A 46 3.18 15.02 -0.56
CA CYS A 46 2.57 13.93 -1.31
C CYS A 46 3.61 13.31 -2.24
N LEU A 47 3.80 12.00 -2.06
CA LEU A 47 4.66 11.17 -2.87
C LEU A 47 3.80 10.23 -3.71
N VAL A 48 4.25 9.93 -4.92
CA VAL A 48 3.63 8.95 -5.82
C VAL A 48 4.65 7.95 -6.30
N TYR A 49 4.27 6.68 -6.30
CA TYR A 49 5.02 5.59 -6.91
C TYR A 49 4.12 4.85 -7.90
N GLU A 50 4.69 4.48 -9.04
CA GLU A 50 4.03 3.64 -10.04
C GLU A 50 4.80 2.35 -10.22
N HIS A 51 4.10 1.23 -10.04
CA HIS A 51 4.60 -0.10 -10.30
C HIS A 51 3.94 -0.67 -11.56
N ARG A 52 4.74 -1.05 -12.55
CA ARG A 52 4.27 -1.47 -13.90
C ARG A 52 4.85 -2.82 -14.34
N SER A 53 5.36 -3.61 -13.40
CA SER A 53 6.04 -4.87 -13.67
C SER A 53 5.45 -6.02 -12.86
N GLY A 54 5.68 -7.25 -13.30
CA GLY A 54 5.26 -8.44 -12.56
C GLY A 54 3.74 -8.62 -12.54
N VAL A 55 3.23 -9.17 -11.44
CA VAL A 55 1.80 -9.52 -11.30
C VAL A 55 0.94 -8.30 -10.98
N TYR A 56 1.47 -7.35 -10.20
CA TYR A 56 0.72 -6.19 -9.72
C TYR A 56 1.08 -4.96 -10.54
N HIS A 57 0.09 -4.27 -11.09
CA HIS A 57 0.30 -3.00 -11.77
C HIS A 57 -0.54 -1.94 -11.06
N TYR A 58 0.09 -0.93 -10.47
CA TYR A 58 -0.62 0.08 -9.69
C TYR A 58 0.10 1.43 -9.65
N ARG A 59 -0.69 2.44 -9.31
CA ARG A 59 -0.20 3.71 -8.81
C ARG A 59 -0.57 3.82 -7.35
N VAL A 60 0.37 4.21 -6.52
CA VAL A 60 0.15 4.49 -5.09
C VAL A 60 0.55 5.92 -4.80
N SER A 61 -0.25 6.62 -4.02
CA SER A 61 0.13 7.89 -3.40
C SER A 61 0.24 7.73 -1.89
N GLN A 62 1.26 8.35 -1.32
CA GLN A 62 1.45 8.48 0.11
C GLN A 62 1.45 9.96 0.46
N ALA A 63 0.43 10.40 1.18
CA ALA A 63 0.28 11.77 1.64
C ALA A 63 0.60 11.85 3.13
N PHE A 64 1.42 12.82 3.50
CA PHE A 64 1.80 13.18 4.85
C PHE A 64 1.22 14.56 5.15
N HIS A 65 0.61 14.70 6.32
CA HIS A 65 0.13 15.97 6.82
C HIS A 65 0.45 16.09 8.31
N LEU A 66 1.08 17.19 8.68
CA LEU A 66 1.46 17.52 10.04
C LEU A 66 0.50 18.56 10.61
N THR A 67 0.03 18.31 11.83
CA THR A 67 -0.54 19.33 12.71
C THR A 67 0.45 19.59 13.86
N ALA A 68 0.05 20.39 14.85
CA ALA A 68 0.89 20.66 16.01
C ALA A 68 1.27 19.40 16.82
N ASP A 69 0.43 18.37 16.79
CA ASP A 69 0.49 17.19 17.66
C ASP A 69 0.27 15.87 16.91
N THR A 70 0.04 15.90 15.59
CA THR A 70 -0.36 14.71 14.84
C THR A 70 0.35 14.63 13.50
N LEU A 71 0.86 13.44 13.19
CA LEU A 71 1.24 13.06 11.83
C LEU A 71 0.16 12.15 11.25
N THR A 72 -0.50 12.63 10.19
CA THR A 72 -1.40 11.82 9.38
C THR A 72 -0.67 11.29 8.17
N VAL A 73 -0.66 9.97 7.99
CA VAL A 73 -0.16 9.32 6.77
C VAL A 73 -1.31 8.60 6.07
N THR A 74 -1.60 9.00 4.84
CA THR A 74 -2.64 8.39 3.99
C THR A 74 -1.99 7.67 2.82
N LEU A 75 -2.30 6.38 2.67
CA LEU A 75 -1.91 5.57 1.52
C LEU A 75 -3.14 5.31 0.64
N SER A 76 -3.05 5.69 -0.63
CA SER A 76 -4.10 5.46 -1.63
C SER A 76 -3.53 4.70 -2.80
N VAL A 77 -4.04 3.49 -3.05
CA VAL A 77 -3.57 2.61 -4.12
C VAL A 77 -4.65 2.51 -5.19
N THR A 78 -4.29 2.71 -6.45
CA THR A 78 -5.13 2.52 -7.62
C THR A 78 -4.57 1.39 -8.46
N ASN A 79 -5.36 0.34 -8.66
CA ASN A 79 -5.07 -0.71 -9.62
C ASN A 79 -4.99 -0.13 -11.05
N GLN A 80 -3.89 -0.39 -11.74
CA GLN A 80 -3.67 -0.05 -13.16
C GLN A 80 -3.51 -1.30 -14.05
N GLY A 81 -3.68 -2.49 -13.48
CA GLY A 81 -3.67 -3.76 -14.19
C GLY A 81 -5.04 -4.12 -14.80
N ALA A 82 -5.03 -5.09 -15.71
CA ALA A 82 -6.23 -5.58 -16.39
C ALA A 82 -7.14 -6.45 -15.51
N GLU A 83 -6.60 -6.98 -14.40
CA GLU A 83 -7.28 -7.93 -13.51
C GLU A 83 -7.97 -7.20 -12.33
N THR A 84 -9.07 -7.76 -11.81
CA THR A 84 -9.97 -7.08 -10.86
C THR A 84 -9.44 -6.89 -9.43
N ALA A 85 -10.14 -6.04 -8.67
CA ALA A 85 -9.79 -5.50 -7.35
C ALA A 85 -9.42 -6.49 -6.23
N ALA A 86 -9.65 -7.80 -6.36
CA ALA A 86 -9.43 -8.72 -5.24
C ALA A 86 -8.08 -9.46 -5.21
N ILE A 87 -7.26 -9.37 -6.27
CA ILE A 87 -5.80 -9.62 -6.19
C ILE A 87 -5.14 -8.63 -5.18
N TRP A 88 -5.75 -7.46 -4.97
CA TRP A 88 -5.23 -6.33 -4.19
C TRP A 88 -5.36 -6.45 -2.67
N TYR A 89 -6.34 -7.22 -2.16
CA TYR A 89 -6.51 -7.41 -0.70
C TYR A 89 -5.28 -8.05 -0.03
N ARG A 90 -4.41 -8.72 -0.81
CA ARG A 90 -3.11 -9.25 -0.33
C ARG A 90 -2.00 -8.19 -0.25
N LEU A 91 -2.06 -7.15 -1.07
CA LEU A 91 -1.11 -6.03 -1.06
C LEU A 91 -1.49 -5.01 0.02
N ALA A 92 -2.79 -4.80 0.25
CA ALA A 92 -3.30 -3.91 1.29
C ALA A 92 -2.79 -4.26 2.71
N SER A 93 -2.56 -5.54 3.01
CA SER A 93 -1.96 -5.99 4.28
C SER A 93 -0.49 -5.60 4.48
N LEU A 94 0.15 -4.99 3.47
CA LEU A 94 1.55 -4.55 3.51
C LEU A 94 1.69 -3.04 3.72
N PHE A 95 0.58 -2.30 3.67
CA PHE A 95 0.54 -0.87 3.90
C PHE A 95 -0.04 -0.60 5.29
N SER A 96 0.83 -0.37 6.27
CA SER A 96 0.39 0.14 7.57
C SER A 96 -0.09 1.59 7.38
N VAL A 97 -1.41 1.82 7.40
CA VAL A 97 -1.96 3.15 7.68
C VAL A 97 -1.75 3.38 9.17
N VAL A 98 -0.89 4.33 9.51
CA VAL A 98 -0.67 4.80 10.88
C VAL A 98 -1.03 6.28 10.92
N ALA A 99 -2.10 6.61 11.61
CA ALA A 99 -2.19 7.90 12.28
C ALA A 99 -1.35 7.76 13.56
N ALA A 100 -0.31 8.58 13.71
CA ALA A 100 0.46 8.65 14.94
C ALA A 100 0.17 10.01 15.58
N ASN A 101 -0.50 10.00 16.73
CA ASN A 101 -0.53 11.16 17.62
C ASN A 101 0.85 11.25 18.27
N ALA A 102 1.51 12.41 18.14
CA ALA A 102 2.65 12.77 18.96
C ALA A 102 2.14 13.26 20.33
N ASP A 103 1.54 12.35 21.09
CA ASP A 103 1.33 12.57 22.53
C ASP A 103 2.07 11.49 23.30
N SER A 104 2.59 11.89 24.47
CA SER A 104 3.61 11.25 25.31
C SER A 104 3.26 9.87 25.90
N GLY A 105 2.67 8.98 25.11
CA GLY A 105 2.41 7.59 25.43
C GLY A 105 0.93 7.25 25.44
N THR A 106 0.37 6.95 24.26
CA THR A 106 -0.53 5.81 23.97
C THR A 106 -1.12 6.01 22.57
N GLY A 107 -0.57 5.34 21.56
CA GLY A 107 -1.16 5.30 20.22
C GLY A 107 -2.24 4.21 20.14
N GLU A 108 -3.50 4.59 19.95
CA GLU A 108 -4.57 3.65 19.62
C GLU A 108 -4.71 3.48 18.10
N ARG A 109 -4.81 2.22 17.66
CA ARG A 109 -5.01 1.82 16.27
C ARG A 109 -6.48 1.95 15.89
N LEU A 110 -6.89 3.06 15.29
CA LEU A 110 -8.22 3.18 14.70
C LEU A 110 -8.27 2.47 13.35
N LEU A 111 -8.80 1.24 13.34
CA LEU A 111 -9.22 0.56 12.12
C LEU A 111 -10.61 1.06 11.73
N GLY A 112 -10.69 1.95 10.75
CA GLY A 112 -11.96 2.37 10.15
C GLY A 112 -11.91 2.22 8.64
N TRP A 113 -12.42 1.10 8.11
CA TRP A 113 -12.80 1.02 6.70
C TRP A 113 -14.33 0.90 6.62
N SER A 114 -15.00 1.92 6.10
CA SER A 114 -16.38 1.82 5.64
C SER A 114 -16.39 1.39 4.17
N GLY A 115 -16.52 0.08 3.94
CA GLY A 115 -16.89 -0.43 2.63
C GLY A 115 -18.38 -0.22 2.40
N SER A 116 -18.78 0.70 1.52
CA SER A 116 -20.15 0.72 1.00
C SER A 116 -20.29 -0.37 -0.06
N SER A 117 -20.96 -1.46 0.32
CA SER A 117 -21.55 -2.41 -0.62
C SER A 117 -22.74 -1.74 -1.31
N ALA A 118 -22.66 -1.48 -2.61
CA ALA A 118 -23.85 -1.36 -3.44
C ALA A 118 -24.09 -2.74 -4.08
N GLY A 119 -25.08 -3.46 -3.56
CA GLY A 119 -25.67 -4.63 -4.19
C GLY A 119 -26.97 -4.27 -4.92
N GLY A 120 -27.40 -5.16 -5.81
CA GLY A 120 -28.71 -5.13 -6.46
C GLY A 120 -28.63 -5.11 -7.96
#